data_AF-A0A2V8V6T1-F1
#
_entry.id   AF-A0A2V8V6T1-F1
#
_cell.length_a   1.000
_cell.length_b   1.000
_cell.length_c   1.000
_cell.angle_alpha   90.00
_cell.angle_beta   90.00
_cell.angle_gamma   90.00
#
_symmetry.space_group_name_H-M   'P 1'
#
loop_
_entity.id
_entity.type
_entity.pdbx_description
1 polymer ?
#
loop_
_entity_poly.entity_id
_entity_poly.type
_entity_poly.pdbx_seq_one_letter_code
_entity_poly.pdbx_strand_id
1 'polypeptide(L)'
;MESLARASGEIEQLVAVMSRDLSSAYSYWKIAEVYREARQHDNALLWAEKGLKTFPDHTDGRLREFAAEEYHRRRRHDDAMKLVWAEFSERPYLEGYKTLERHAKKAGAWPGWRERALAEIRQRITKAKEKARGQSRPRWMRPDDDHSPLVEIFLYEGNSEEAWRESQAGGCCDSLWLRLAAVREKEHPEDAAPIYLKLGEAAVAATSNGRYEDAVGLLVKAAAVMRRLDRGVEFVRHLEALRVKYKIKRNFIKLVEQKRKSLYLS
;
A
#
# COMPACT_ATOMS: atom_id res chain seq x y z
N MET A 1 -20.88 -42.27 17.23
CA MET A 1 -20.24 -42.61 15.93
C MET A 1 -21.19 -42.34 14.76
N GLU A 2 -22.49 -42.64 14.88
CA GLU A 2 -23.46 -42.46 13.79
C GLU A 2 -23.70 -40.99 13.36
N SER A 3 -23.69 -40.03 14.29
CA SER A 3 -23.85 -38.60 13.96
C SER A 3 -22.69 -38.04 13.12
N LEU A 4 -21.47 -38.49 13.37
CA LEU A 4 -20.29 -38.12 12.58
C LEU A 4 -20.31 -38.79 11.20
N ALA A 5 -20.69 -40.07 11.11
CA ALA A 5 -20.79 -40.76 9.83
C ALA A 5 -21.87 -40.15 8.92
N ARG A 6 -23.00 -39.72 9.49
CA ARG A 6 -24.07 -39.03 8.76
C ARG A 6 -23.64 -37.65 8.27
N ALA A 7 -23.01 -36.85 9.13
CA ALA A 7 -22.47 -35.55 8.75
C ALA A 7 -21.37 -35.67 7.68
N SER A 8 -20.47 -36.65 7.80
CA SER A 8 -19.47 -36.95 6.76
C SER A 8 -20.13 -37.32 5.43
N GLY A 9 -21.20 -38.13 5.45
CA GLY A 9 -21.94 -38.47 4.24
C GLY A 9 -22.58 -37.27 3.54
N GLU A 10 -23.08 -36.29 4.29
CA GLU A 10 -23.64 -35.04 3.76
C GLU A 10 -22.55 -34.14 3.15
N ILE A 11 -21.38 -34.07 3.78
CA ILE A 11 -20.23 -33.30 3.28
C ILE A 11 -19.72 -33.88 1.96
N GLU A 12 -19.53 -35.20 1.88
CA GLU A 12 -19.04 -35.83 0.65
C GLU A 12 -20.02 -35.65 -0.53
N GLN A 13 -21.33 -35.69 -0.27
CA GLN A 13 -22.35 -35.39 -1.29
C GLN A 13 -22.25 -33.94 -1.78
N LEU A 14 -22.11 -32.98 -0.86
CA LEU A 14 -21.93 -31.57 -1.20
C LEU A 14 -20.65 -31.36 -2.03
N VAL A 15 -19.54 -31.93 -1.59
CA VAL A 15 -18.26 -31.84 -2.30
C VAL A 15 -18.34 -32.50 -3.68
N ALA A 16 -19.06 -33.61 -3.84
CA ALA A 16 -19.28 -34.23 -5.14
C ALA A 16 -20.05 -33.32 -6.11
N VAL A 17 -21.01 -32.53 -5.62
CA VAL A 17 -21.71 -31.52 -6.42
C VAL A 17 -20.77 -30.37 -6.79
N MET A 18 -20.04 -29.81 -5.82
CA MET A 18 -19.09 -28.71 -6.05
C MET A 18 -17.95 -29.10 -7.00
N SER A 19 -17.51 -30.36 -6.94
CA SER A 19 -16.42 -30.88 -7.77
C SER A 19 -16.79 -31.04 -9.25
N ARG A 20 -18.06 -30.81 -9.63
CA ARG A 20 -18.48 -30.79 -11.04
C ARG A 20 -17.93 -29.59 -11.80
N ASP A 21 -17.64 -28.50 -11.10
CA ASP A 21 -17.03 -27.30 -11.67
C ASP A 21 -15.76 -26.88 -10.92
N LEU A 22 -14.62 -27.35 -11.44
CA LEU A 22 -13.28 -27.05 -10.94
C LEU A 22 -12.51 -26.12 -11.89
N SER A 23 -13.23 -25.25 -12.60
CA SER A 23 -12.67 -24.33 -13.60
C SER A 23 -11.79 -23.22 -13.02
N SER A 24 -11.78 -23.03 -11.69
CA SER A 24 -11.03 -21.97 -11.03
C SER A 24 -10.41 -22.40 -9.70
N ALA A 25 -9.34 -21.71 -9.29
CA ALA A 25 -8.74 -21.87 -7.96
C ALA A 25 -9.73 -21.60 -6.81
N TYR A 26 -10.69 -20.70 -7.04
CA TYR A 26 -11.77 -20.39 -6.11
C TYR A 26 -12.67 -21.61 -5.84
N SER A 27 -12.96 -22.44 -6.85
CA SER A 27 -13.73 -23.68 -6.66
C SER A 27 -13.04 -24.65 -5.71
N TYR A 28 -11.71 -24.77 -5.81
CA TYR A 28 -10.92 -25.60 -4.88
C TYR A 28 -10.90 -25.03 -3.46
N TRP A 29 -10.74 -23.70 -3.33
CA TRP A 29 -10.81 -23.03 -2.03
C TRP A 29 -12.18 -23.22 -1.35
N LYS A 30 -13.27 -23.08 -2.11
CA LYS A 30 -14.64 -23.32 -1.65
C LYS A 30 -14.82 -24.73 -1.08
N ILE A 31 -14.30 -25.75 -1.77
CA ILE A 31 -14.36 -27.13 -1.28
C ILE A 31 -13.51 -27.30 -0.02
N ALA A 32 -12.30 -26.73 0.01
CA ALA A 32 -11.43 -26.79 1.18
C ALA A 32 -12.06 -26.10 2.41
N GLU A 33 -12.77 -24.99 2.21
CA GLU A 33 -13.51 -24.28 3.26
C GLU A 33 -14.62 -25.14 3.87
N VAL A 34 -15.40 -25.86 3.05
CA VAL A 34 -16.42 -26.80 3.53
C VAL A 34 -15.83 -27.87 4.45
N TYR A 35 -14.68 -28.47 4.08
CA TYR A 35 -14.00 -29.43 4.93
C TYR A 35 -13.46 -28.81 6.22
N ARG A 36 -12.97 -27.56 6.18
CA ARG A 36 -12.51 -26.84 7.37
C ARG A 36 -13.65 -26.57 8.35
N GLU A 37 -14.81 -26.14 7.86
CA GLU A 37 -16.01 -25.91 8.68
C GLU A 37 -16.48 -27.20 9.37
N ALA A 38 -16.33 -28.33 8.68
CA ALA A 38 -16.56 -29.67 9.22
C ALA A 38 -15.44 -30.19 10.15
N ARG A 39 -14.40 -29.39 10.43
CA ARG A 39 -13.19 -29.77 11.18
C ARG A 39 -12.40 -30.93 10.57
N GLN A 40 -12.64 -31.26 9.31
CA GLN A 40 -11.88 -32.25 8.55
C GLN A 40 -10.66 -31.60 7.88
N HIS A 41 -9.75 -31.11 8.71
CA HIS A 41 -8.60 -30.30 8.24
C HIS A 41 -7.67 -31.03 7.26
N ASP A 42 -7.66 -32.36 7.27
CA ASP A 42 -6.81 -33.14 6.38
C ASP A 42 -7.33 -33.16 4.94
N ASN A 43 -8.64 -33.34 4.78
CA ASN A 43 -9.31 -33.20 3.49
C ASN A 43 -9.27 -31.75 3.00
N ALA A 44 -9.40 -30.79 3.93
CA ALA A 44 -9.29 -29.37 3.63
C ALA A 44 -7.94 -29.02 3.00
N LEU A 45 -6.83 -29.46 3.62
CA LEU A 45 -5.49 -29.24 3.06
C LEU A 45 -5.29 -29.97 1.72
N LEU A 46 -5.78 -31.22 1.59
CA LEU A 46 -5.65 -31.99 0.36
C LEU A 46 -6.32 -31.29 -0.83
N TRP A 47 -7.51 -30.71 -0.64
CA TRP A 47 -8.19 -29.93 -1.67
C TRP A 47 -7.49 -28.61 -1.96
N ALA A 48 -6.92 -27.97 -0.94
CA ALA A 48 -6.15 -26.75 -1.13
C ALA A 48 -4.86 -27.00 -1.95
N GLU A 49 -4.10 -28.04 -1.60
CA GLU A 49 -2.90 -28.48 -2.34
C GLU A 49 -3.24 -28.88 -3.79
N LYS A 50 -4.38 -29.56 -4.00
CA LYS A 50 -4.86 -29.89 -5.34
C LYS A 50 -5.13 -28.64 -6.17
N GLY A 51 -5.79 -27.63 -5.60
CA GLY A 51 -6.05 -26.36 -6.28
C GLY A 51 -4.75 -25.60 -6.61
N LEU A 52 -3.79 -25.55 -5.68
CA LEU A 52 -2.48 -24.93 -5.90
C LEU A 52 -1.70 -25.61 -7.03
N LYS A 53 -1.79 -26.93 -7.14
CA LYS A 53 -1.17 -27.70 -8.23
C LYS A 53 -1.86 -27.48 -9.58
N THR A 54 -3.18 -27.36 -9.60
CA THR A 54 -3.95 -27.13 -10.83
C THR A 54 -3.79 -25.71 -11.37
N PHE A 55 -3.63 -24.73 -10.48
CA PHE A 55 -3.46 -23.31 -10.84
C PHE A 55 -2.16 -22.76 -10.25
N PRO A 56 -0.99 -23.14 -10.80
CA PRO A 56 0.30 -22.71 -10.25
C PRO A 56 0.58 -21.21 -10.46
N ASP A 57 0.10 -20.66 -11.58
CA ASP A 57 0.30 -19.26 -11.95
C ASP A 57 -0.86 -18.38 -11.49
N HIS A 58 -0.56 -17.22 -10.91
CA HIS A 58 -1.55 -16.24 -10.48
C HIS A 58 -2.69 -16.85 -9.63
N THR A 59 -2.35 -17.83 -8.79
CA THR A 59 -3.33 -18.51 -7.95
C THR A 59 -4.04 -17.51 -7.05
N ASP A 60 -5.34 -17.74 -6.86
CA ASP A 60 -6.16 -16.95 -5.93
C ASP A 60 -5.49 -16.86 -4.55
N GLY A 61 -5.29 -15.63 -4.06
CA GLY A 61 -4.66 -15.35 -2.76
C GLY A 61 -5.39 -16.03 -1.60
N ARG A 62 -6.71 -16.20 -1.67
CA ARG A 62 -7.50 -16.90 -0.65
C ARG A 62 -7.10 -18.37 -0.52
N LEU A 63 -6.81 -19.01 -1.65
CA LEU A 63 -6.35 -20.40 -1.67
C LEU A 63 -4.95 -20.54 -1.09
N ARG A 64 -4.04 -19.61 -1.45
CA ARG A 64 -2.67 -19.56 -0.91
C ARG A 64 -2.67 -19.31 0.60
N GLU A 65 -3.42 -18.32 1.06
CA GLU A 65 -3.57 -17.95 2.47
C GLU A 65 -4.17 -19.13 3.27
N PHE A 66 -5.24 -19.74 2.77
CA PHE A 66 -5.86 -20.91 3.40
C PHE A 66 -4.86 -22.06 3.59
N ALA A 67 -4.12 -22.43 2.53
CA ALA A 67 -3.12 -23.49 2.60
C ALA A 67 -1.99 -23.12 3.58
N ALA A 68 -1.54 -21.86 3.58
CA ALA A 68 -0.52 -21.38 4.51
C ALA A 68 -0.98 -21.48 5.98
N GLU A 69 -2.25 -21.20 6.28
CA GLU A 69 -2.82 -21.38 7.61
C GLU A 69 -2.87 -22.85 8.05
N GLU A 70 -3.31 -23.75 7.16
CA GLU A 70 -3.32 -25.18 7.43
C GLU A 70 -1.90 -25.76 7.61
N TYR A 71 -0.92 -25.25 6.87
CA TYR A 71 0.49 -25.59 7.08
C TYR A 71 1.01 -25.12 8.44
N HIS A 72 0.68 -23.89 8.87
CA HIS A 72 1.05 -23.41 10.20
C HIS A 72 0.43 -24.27 11.32
N ARG A 73 -0.84 -24.68 11.18
CA ARG A 73 -1.51 -25.58 12.15
C ARG A 73 -0.72 -26.88 12.34
N ARG A 74 -0.08 -27.37 11.28
CA ARG A 74 0.74 -28.58 11.25
C ARG A 74 2.23 -28.34 11.54
N ARG A 75 2.62 -27.16 12.02
CA ARG A 75 4.03 -26.77 12.24
C ARG A 75 4.90 -26.76 10.97
N ARG A 76 4.30 -26.85 9.77
CA ARG A 76 4.99 -26.76 8.48
C ARG A 76 5.20 -25.30 8.07
N HIS A 77 5.85 -24.52 8.93
CA HIS A 77 6.00 -23.08 8.75
C HIS A 77 6.73 -22.71 7.45
N ASP A 78 7.73 -23.49 7.04
CA ASP A 78 8.48 -23.23 5.80
C ASP A 78 7.60 -23.35 4.55
N ASP A 79 6.69 -24.32 4.52
CA ASP A 79 5.79 -24.50 3.38
C ASP A 79 4.74 -23.38 3.31
N ALA A 80 4.26 -22.91 4.47
CA ALA A 80 3.43 -21.71 4.55
C ALA A 80 4.18 -20.49 4.02
N MET A 81 5.43 -20.28 4.45
CA MET A 81 6.22 -19.12 4.02
C MET A 81 6.57 -19.15 2.54
N LYS A 82 6.76 -20.32 1.91
CA LYS A 82 6.94 -20.42 0.45
C LYS A 82 5.75 -19.88 -0.31
N LEU A 83 4.52 -20.23 0.11
CA LEU A 83 3.30 -19.75 -0.54
C LEU A 83 3.13 -18.24 -0.39
N VAL A 84 3.29 -17.74 0.83
CA VAL A 84 3.12 -16.32 1.13
C VAL A 84 4.21 -15.47 0.45
N TRP A 85 5.45 -15.97 0.40
CA TRP A 85 6.53 -15.31 -0.32
C TRP A 85 6.28 -15.26 -1.83
N ALA A 86 5.76 -16.34 -2.42
CA ALA A 86 5.41 -16.35 -3.85
C ALA A 86 4.35 -15.29 -4.17
N GLU A 87 3.30 -15.20 -3.35
CA GLU A 87 2.25 -14.18 -3.51
C GLU A 87 2.81 -12.75 -3.37
N PHE A 88 3.60 -12.50 -2.33
CA PHE A 88 4.25 -11.19 -2.15
C PHE A 88 5.18 -10.86 -3.32
N SER A 89 5.93 -11.84 -3.81
CA SER A 89 6.81 -11.67 -4.96
C SER A 89 6.01 -11.42 -6.25
N GLU A 90 4.77 -11.86 -6.39
CA GLU A 90 3.98 -11.45 -7.57
C GLU A 90 3.64 -9.95 -7.49
N ARG A 91 3.23 -9.48 -6.31
CA ARG A 91 2.76 -8.10 -6.09
C ARG A 91 3.24 -7.55 -4.74
N PRO A 92 4.43 -6.92 -4.69
CA PRO A 92 5.05 -6.49 -3.44
C PRO A 92 4.50 -5.13 -2.97
N TYR A 93 3.21 -5.09 -2.71
CA TYR A 93 2.50 -3.94 -2.15
C TYR A 93 2.29 -4.10 -0.65
N LEU A 94 1.82 -3.03 0.01
CA LEU A 94 1.62 -3.01 1.47
C LEU A 94 0.74 -4.17 1.97
N GLU A 95 -0.35 -4.51 1.28
CA GLU A 95 -1.22 -5.61 1.73
C GLU A 95 -0.51 -6.96 1.70
N GLY A 96 0.28 -7.24 0.65
CA GLY A 96 1.13 -8.42 0.61
C GLY A 96 2.18 -8.43 1.71
N TYR A 97 2.74 -7.26 2.05
CA TYR A 97 3.70 -7.11 3.14
C TYR A 97 3.07 -7.42 4.52
N LYS A 98 1.85 -6.92 4.79
CA LYS A 98 1.11 -7.22 6.03
C LYS A 98 0.79 -8.72 6.15
N THR A 99 0.38 -9.35 5.05
CA THR A 99 0.18 -10.81 5.00
C THR A 99 1.49 -11.53 5.31
N LEU A 100 2.59 -11.15 4.65
CA LEU A 100 3.92 -11.71 4.92
C LEU A 100 4.32 -11.57 6.39
N GLU A 101 4.15 -10.38 6.97
CA GLU A 101 4.44 -10.11 8.38
C GLU A 101 3.65 -11.03 9.31
N ARG A 102 2.35 -11.17 9.10
CA ARG A 102 1.48 -12.01 9.93
C ARG A 102 1.93 -13.46 9.92
N HIS A 103 2.25 -14.01 8.75
CA HIS A 103 2.71 -15.40 8.61
C HIS A 103 4.14 -15.59 9.15
N ALA A 104 5.04 -14.65 8.89
CA ALA A 104 6.40 -14.69 9.42
C ALA A 104 6.45 -14.57 10.94
N LYS A 105 5.55 -13.78 11.55
CA LYS A 105 5.35 -13.72 13.01
C LYS A 105 4.85 -15.05 13.56
N LYS A 106 3.87 -15.70 12.90
CA LYS A 106 3.42 -17.07 13.25
C LYS A 106 4.55 -18.10 13.16
N ALA A 107 5.52 -17.89 12.26
CA ALA A 107 6.70 -18.73 12.11
C ALA A 107 7.89 -18.34 13.02
N GLY A 108 7.81 -17.24 13.78
CA GLY A 108 8.91 -16.76 14.62
C GLY A 108 10.12 -16.20 13.86
N ALA A 109 9.97 -15.88 12.57
CA ALA A 109 11.08 -15.52 11.67
C ALA A 109 10.94 -14.12 11.06
N TRP A 110 10.13 -13.23 11.65
CA TRP A 110 9.80 -11.93 11.08
C TRP A 110 11.00 -11.07 10.68
N PRO A 111 12.04 -10.86 11.52
CA PRO A 111 13.14 -9.97 11.16
C PRO A 111 13.84 -10.35 9.84
N GLY A 112 14.05 -11.65 9.59
CA GLY A 112 14.66 -12.11 8.34
C GLY A 112 13.75 -11.92 7.12
N TRP A 113 12.44 -12.15 7.27
CA TRP A 113 11.47 -11.96 6.19
C TRP A 113 11.21 -10.49 5.88
N ARG A 114 11.25 -9.61 6.88
CA ARG A 114 11.19 -8.15 6.71
C ARG A 114 12.31 -7.66 5.81
N GLU A 115 13.56 -7.95 6.15
CA GLU A 115 14.72 -7.52 5.36
C GLU A 115 14.68 -8.07 3.94
N ARG A 116 14.27 -9.34 3.80
CA ARG A 116 14.10 -9.97 2.48
C ARG A 116 13.04 -9.27 1.64
N ALA A 117 11.91 -8.87 2.22
CA ALA A 117 10.84 -8.17 1.52
C ALA A 117 11.27 -6.77 1.05
N LEU A 118 11.95 -6.01 1.91
CA LEU A 118 12.50 -4.69 1.56
C LEU A 118 13.56 -4.80 0.45
N ALA A 119 14.42 -5.82 0.51
CA ALA A 119 15.42 -6.09 -0.51
C ALA A 119 14.80 -6.42 -1.88
N GLU A 120 13.73 -7.22 -1.91
CA GLU A 120 13.01 -7.56 -3.14
C GLU A 120 12.41 -6.30 -3.80
N ILE A 121 11.78 -5.42 -3.02
CA ILE A 121 11.23 -4.15 -3.53
C ILE A 121 12.34 -3.27 -4.11
N ARG A 122 13.45 -3.08 -3.36
CA ARG A 122 14.60 -2.28 -3.82
C ARG A 122 15.23 -2.85 -5.10
N GLN A 123 15.30 -4.18 -5.21
CA GLN A 123 15.81 -4.84 -6.41
C GLN A 123 14.92 -4.58 -7.63
N ARG A 124 13.59 -4.63 -7.46
CA ARG A 124 12.64 -4.32 -8.54
C ARG A 124 12.74 -2.88 -9.00
N ILE A 125 12.79 -1.95 -8.07
CA ILE A 125 12.96 -0.52 -8.37
C ILE A 125 14.25 -0.32 -9.18
N THR A 126 15.35 -0.94 -8.77
CA THR A 126 16.64 -0.87 -9.50
C THR A 126 16.50 -1.42 -10.91
N LYS A 127 15.93 -2.62 -11.09
CA LYS A 127 15.71 -3.23 -12.41
C LYS A 127 14.79 -2.37 -13.30
N ALA A 128 13.74 -1.77 -12.72
CA ALA A 128 12.84 -0.88 -13.42
C ALA A 128 13.57 0.40 -13.88
N LYS A 129 14.37 1.01 -13.00
CA LYS A 129 15.21 2.18 -13.34
C LYS A 129 16.20 1.86 -14.45
N GLU A 130 16.87 0.71 -14.41
CA GLU A 130 17.79 0.26 -15.45
C GLU A 130 17.10 0.03 -16.80
N LYS A 131 15.99 -0.71 -16.82
CA LYS A 131 15.20 -0.95 -18.05
C LYS A 131 14.75 0.34 -18.72
N ALA A 132 14.52 1.35 -17.89
CA ALA A 132 14.00 2.62 -18.33
C ALA A 132 15.11 3.66 -18.65
N ARG A 133 16.39 3.36 -18.33
CA ARG A 133 17.54 4.08 -18.90
C ARG A 133 17.61 3.76 -20.39
N GLY A 134 17.45 4.77 -21.24
CA GLY A 134 17.43 4.63 -22.70
C GLY A 134 16.04 4.59 -23.34
N GLN A 135 14.96 4.58 -22.55
CA GLN A 135 13.59 4.72 -23.05
C GLN A 135 12.99 6.05 -22.61
N SER A 136 12.70 6.94 -23.55
CA SER A 136 11.96 8.19 -23.30
C SER A 136 10.47 7.90 -23.14
N ARG A 137 10.11 7.18 -22.06
CA ARG A 137 8.71 6.95 -21.69
C ARG A 137 8.29 7.98 -20.65
N PRO A 138 7.11 8.60 -20.79
CA PRO A 138 6.63 9.57 -19.82
C PRO A 138 6.39 8.90 -18.45
N ARG A 139 6.57 9.67 -17.37
CA ARG A 139 6.64 9.17 -15.98
C ARG A 139 5.40 8.39 -15.52
N TRP A 140 4.21 8.70 -16.05
CA TRP A 140 2.97 7.98 -15.75
C TRP A 140 2.94 6.54 -16.33
N MET A 141 3.85 6.22 -17.27
CA MET A 141 4.09 4.86 -17.76
C MET A 141 5.21 4.12 -16.99
N ARG A 142 5.71 4.70 -15.88
CA ARG A 142 6.78 4.13 -15.04
C ARG A 142 6.35 4.06 -13.55
N PRO A 143 5.21 3.44 -13.22
CA PRO A 143 4.74 3.35 -11.83
C PRO A 143 5.64 2.46 -10.94
N ASP A 144 6.50 1.64 -11.54
CA ASP A 144 7.31 0.64 -10.84
C ASP A 144 8.73 1.13 -10.48
N ASP A 145 9.09 2.39 -10.79
CA ASP A 145 10.44 2.93 -10.57
C ASP A 145 10.56 3.92 -9.40
N ASP A 146 9.45 4.21 -8.71
CA ASP A 146 9.42 5.07 -7.54
C ASP A 146 9.51 4.25 -6.24
N HIS A 147 9.83 4.93 -5.13
CA HIS A 147 9.98 4.28 -3.83
C HIS A 147 8.65 4.24 -3.06
N SER A 148 7.50 4.44 -3.73
CA SER A 148 6.19 4.49 -3.06
C SER A 148 5.90 3.24 -2.22
N PRO A 149 6.16 1.99 -2.68
CA PRO A 149 5.92 0.81 -1.86
C PRO A 149 6.79 0.77 -0.59
N LEU A 150 8.05 1.23 -0.67
CA LEU A 150 8.95 1.30 0.49
C LEU A 150 8.46 2.34 1.50
N VAL A 151 8.14 3.55 1.02
CA VAL A 151 7.63 4.63 1.87
C VAL A 151 6.34 4.21 2.58
N GLU A 152 5.43 3.55 1.87
CA GLU A 152 4.19 3.06 2.45
C GLU A 152 4.42 2.00 3.55
N ILE A 153 5.35 1.08 3.34
CA ILE A 153 5.75 0.08 4.35
C ILE A 153 6.37 0.75 5.57
N PHE A 154 7.33 1.67 5.40
CA PHE A 154 7.96 2.34 6.53
C PHE A 154 6.97 3.21 7.32
N LEU A 155 6.02 3.87 6.65
CA LEU A 155 4.93 4.57 7.32
C LEU A 155 4.01 3.62 8.10
N TYR A 156 3.72 2.44 7.56
CA TYR A 156 2.95 1.41 8.26
C TYR A 156 3.66 0.91 9.52
N GLU A 157 4.98 0.75 9.46
CA GLU A 157 5.81 0.36 10.61
C GLU A 157 6.06 1.50 11.62
N GLY A 158 5.59 2.72 11.33
CA GLY A 158 5.82 3.90 12.15
C GLY A 158 7.24 4.46 12.06
N ASN A 159 8.05 4.01 11.09
CA ASN A 159 9.42 4.46 10.89
C ASN A 159 9.45 5.67 9.93
N SER A 160 9.14 6.85 10.46
CA SER A 160 9.07 8.11 9.71
C SER A 160 10.42 8.54 9.12
N GLU A 161 11.54 8.19 9.76
CA GLU A 161 12.90 8.53 9.32
C GLU A 161 13.34 7.71 8.09
N GLU A 162 13.10 6.40 8.10
CA GLU A 162 13.38 5.56 6.92
C GLU A 162 12.45 5.92 5.76
N ALA A 163 11.16 6.15 6.04
CA ALA A 163 10.20 6.62 5.03
C ALA A 163 10.67 7.92 4.37
N TRP A 164 11.23 8.85 5.16
CA TRP A 164 11.82 10.09 4.65
C TRP A 164 13.01 9.82 3.73
N ARG A 165 13.99 9.04 4.18
CA ARG A 165 15.17 8.73 3.37
C ARG A 165 14.82 8.09 2.02
N GLU A 166 13.89 7.13 2.01
CA GLU A 166 13.47 6.47 0.78
C GLU A 166 12.72 7.42 -0.17
N SER A 167 11.86 8.28 0.38
CA SER A 167 11.15 9.30 -0.40
C SER A 167 12.10 10.31 -1.06
N GLN A 168 13.20 10.69 -0.38
CA GLN A 168 14.22 11.58 -0.95
C GLN A 168 15.06 10.88 -2.02
N ALA A 169 15.38 9.59 -1.84
CA ALA A 169 16.21 8.83 -2.76
C ALA A 169 15.52 8.52 -4.11
N GLY A 170 14.21 8.24 -4.09
CA GLY A 170 13.48 7.80 -5.29
C GLY A 170 12.21 8.55 -5.61
N GLY A 171 11.76 9.45 -4.74
CA GLY A 171 10.42 10.02 -4.81
C GLY A 171 9.34 9.00 -4.43
N CYS A 172 8.17 9.54 -4.13
CA CYS A 172 6.93 8.80 -4.00
C CYS A 172 5.78 9.64 -4.58
N CYS A 173 4.59 9.04 -4.65
CA CYS A 173 3.39 9.74 -5.09
C CYS A 173 2.96 10.85 -4.11
N ASP A 174 2.24 11.84 -4.61
CA ASP A 174 1.86 13.03 -3.84
C ASP A 174 1.07 12.71 -2.57
N SER A 175 0.23 11.68 -2.59
CA SER A 175 -0.53 11.24 -1.41
C SER A 175 0.37 10.69 -0.29
N LEU A 176 1.46 10.00 -0.64
CA LEU A 176 2.45 9.53 0.32
C LEU A 176 3.31 10.67 0.85
N TRP A 177 3.71 11.62 0.01
CA TRP A 177 4.36 12.85 0.47
C TRP A 177 3.52 13.61 1.48
N LEU A 178 2.20 13.73 1.26
CA LEU A 178 1.29 14.37 2.23
C LEU A 178 1.19 13.61 3.54
N ARG A 179 1.07 12.28 3.49
CA ARG A 179 1.04 11.43 4.70
C ARG A 179 2.34 11.57 5.49
N LEU A 180 3.48 11.55 4.80
CA LEU A 180 4.80 11.69 5.39
C LEU A 180 5.01 13.08 6.02
N ALA A 181 4.61 14.14 5.32
CA ALA A 181 4.64 15.50 5.85
C ALA A 181 3.79 15.63 7.13
N ALA A 182 2.58 15.04 7.14
CA ALA A 182 1.70 15.09 8.31
C ALA A 182 2.26 14.34 9.53
N VAL A 183 2.94 13.20 9.30
CA VAL A 183 3.60 12.44 10.38
C VAL A 183 4.81 13.22 10.92
N ARG A 184 5.62 13.79 10.03
CA ARG A 184 6.85 14.53 10.39
C ARG A 184 6.59 15.94 10.92
N GLU A 185 5.44 16.56 10.66
CA GLU A 185 5.14 17.96 10.99
C GLU A 185 5.40 18.34 12.45
N LYS A 186 5.23 17.40 13.38
CA LYS A 186 5.46 17.64 14.81
C LYS A 186 6.94 17.74 15.17
N GLU A 187 7.74 16.83 14.64
CA GLU A 187 9.16 16.65 15.00
C GLU A 187 10.11 17.39 14.04
N HIS A 188 9.72 17.48 12.76
CA HIS A 188 10.46 18.09 11.65
C HIS A 188 9.56 19.01 10.81
N PRO A 189 9.08 20.14 11.38
CA PRO A 189 8.27 21.12 10.65
C PRO A 189 8.96 21.69 9.39
N GLU A 190 10.29 21.76 9.39
CA GLU A 190 11.11 22.23 8.27
C GLU A 190 11.01 21.35 7.03
N ASP A 191 10.80 20.05 7.21
CA ASP A 191 10.64 19.06 6.14
C ASP A 191 9.23 19.11 5.55
N ALA A 192 8.22 19.34 6.40
CA ALA A 192 6.80 19.28 6.03
C ALA A 192 6.34 20.52 5.22
N ALA A 193 6.80 21.72 5.60
CA ALA A 193 6.35 22.97 4.98
C ALA A 193 6.61 23.05 3.46
N PRO A 194 7.81 22.70 2.93
CA PRO A 194 8.07 22.70 1.50
C PRO A 194 7.17 21.75 0.71
N ILE A 195 6.79 20.61 1.30
CA ILE A 195 5.92 19.62 0.66
C ILE A 195 4.51 20.17 0.50
N TYR A 196 3.94 20.73 1.57
CA TYR A 196 2.61 21.34 1.51
C TYR A 196 2.56 22.50 0.51
N LEU A 197 3.61 23.32 0.43
CA LEU A 197 3.71 24.38 -0.56
C LEU A 197 3.72 23.84 -1.99
N LYS A 198 4.63 22.90 -2.28
CA LYS A 198 4.80 22.32 -3.62
C LYS A 198 3.53 21.65 -4.12
N LEU A 199 2.89 20.84 -3.27
CA LEU A 199 1.66 20.12 -3.62
C LEU A 199 0.46 21.07 -3.70
N GLY A 200 0.40 22.09 -2.85
CA GLY A 200 -0.59 23.15 -2.95
C GLY A 200 -0.50 23.90 -4.28
N GLU A 201 0.71 24.33 -4.69
CA GLU A 201 0.92 24.99 -5.98
C GLU A 201 0.56 24.07 -7.16
N ALA A 202 1.01 22.81 -7.13
CA ALA A 202 0.71 21.83 -8.17
C ALA A 202 -0.81 21.62 -8.32
N ALA A 203 -1.54 21.55 -7.20
CA ALA A 203 -2.99 21.45 -7.20
C ALA A 203 -3.66 22.70 -7.77
N VAL A 204 -3.19 23.92 -7.45
CA VAL A 204 -3.69 25.16 -8.07
C VAL A 204 -3.45 25.17 -9.58
N ALA A 205 -2.30 24.68 -10.03
CA ALA A 205 -1.95 24.59 -11.44
C ALA A 205 -2.89 23.64 -12.19
N ALA A 206 -3.06 22.42 -11.67
CA ALA A 206 -3.83 21.33 -12.29
C ALA A 206 -5.35 21.58 -12.29
N THR A 207 -5.90 22.23 -11.27
CA THR A 207 -7.33 22.48 -11.15
C THR A 207 -7.82 23.49 -12.19
N SER A 208 -8.67 23.05 -13.12
CA SER A 208 -9.36 23.91 -14.10
C SER A 208 -10.86 24.10 -13.79
N ASN A 209 -11.45 23.22 -12.98
CA ASN A 209 -12.89 23.16 -12.70
C ASN A 209 -13.35 24.11 -11.56
N GLY A 210 -12.46 24.93 -11.01
CA GLY A 210 -12.80 25.92 -9.99
C GLY A 210 -12.82 25.42 -8.54
N ARG A 211 -12.52 24.14 -8.28
CA ARG A 211 -12.45 23.54 -6.93
C ARG A 211 -11.03 23.62 -6.34
N TYR A 212 -10.73 24.72 -5.65
CA TYR A 212 -9.40 24.97 -5.08
C TYR A 212 -9.33 24.70 -3.57
N GLU A 213 -10.36 24.11 -2.97
CA GLU A 213 -10.48 23.90 -1.52
C GLU A 213 -9.30 23.08 -0.98
N ASP A 214 -8.97 21.96 -1.61
CA ASP A 214 -7.86 21.10 -1.21
C ASP A 214 -6.51 21.82 -1.37
N ALA A 215 -6.33 22.54 -2.49
CA ALA A 215 -5.11 23.28 -2.80
C ALA A 215 -4.86 24.40 -1.77
N VAL A 216 -5.89 25.19 -1.47
CA VAL A 216 -5.83 26.25 -0.44
C VAL A 216 -5.69 25.64 0.95
N GLY A 217 -6.31 24.49 1.22
CA GLY A 217 -6.13 23.74 2.47
C GLY A 217 -4.67 23.36 2.72
N LEU A 218 -3.94 22.91 1.69
CA LEU A 218 -2.51 22.63 1.78
C LEU A 218 -1.69 23.91 2.04
N LEU A 219 -2.02 25.01 1.37
CA LEU A 219 -1.35 26.31 1.60
C LEU A 219 -1.59 26.82 3.03
N VAL A 220 -2.79 26.63 3.60
CA VAL A 220 -3.08 26.97 5.00
C VAL A 220 -2.23 26.14 5.97
N LYS A 221 -2.06 24.83 5.70
CA LYS A 221 -1.16 23.99 6.52
C LYS A 221 0.28 24.47 6.42
N ALA A 222 0.77 24.77 5.22
CA ALA A 222 2.10 25.34 5.03
C ALA A 222 2.29 26.64 5.81
N ALA A 223 1.31 27.56 5.77
CA ALA A 223 1.33 28.81 6.53
C ALA A 223 1.48 28.56 8.04
N ALA A 224 0.68 27.65 8.58
CA ALA A 224 0.71 27.30 10.00
C ALA A 224 2.06 26.73 10.44
N VAL A 225 2.64 25.83 9.64
CA VAL A 225 3.96 25.22 9.92
C VAL A 225 5.07 26.26 9.79
N MET A 226 5.09 27.05 8.72
CA MET A 226 6.13 28.08 8.52
C MET A 226 6.06 29.19 9.58
N ARG A 227 4.88 29.50 10.11
CA ARG A 227 4.74 30.43 11.25
C ARG A 227 5.39 29.88 12.52
N ARG A 228 5.19 28.58 12.82
CA ARG A 228 5.87 27.94 13.96
C ARG A 228 7.40 27.97 13.85
N LEU A 229 7.91 28.08 12.63
CA LEU A 229 9.33 28.20 12.30
C LEU A 229 9.83 29.66 12.19
N ASP A 230 9.00 30.65 12.51
CA ASP A 230 9.28 32.09 12.31
C ASP A 230 9.61 32.48 10.85
N ARG A 231 9.13 31.69 9.88
CA ARG A 231 9.30 31.88 8.43
C ARG A 231 8.01 32.36 7.74
N GLY A 232 7.10 32.98 8.49
CA GLY A 232 5.83 33.48 7.98
C GLY A 232 5.98 34.50 6.84
N VAL A 233 7.00 35.36 6.90
CA VAL A 233 7.28 36.36 5.86
C VAL A 233 7.65 35.69 4.53
N GLU A 234 8.41 34.60 4.58
CA GLU A 234 8.77 33.83 3.38
C GLU A 234 7.55 33.16 2.75
N PHE A 235 6.66 32.61 3.58
CA PHE A 235 5.39 32.05 3.13
C PHE A 235 4.54 33.09 2.40
N VAL A 236 4.36 34.29 3.00
CA VAL A 236 3.57 35.37 2.41
C VAL A 236 4.15 35.80 1.05
N ARG A 237 5.48 35.93 0.94
CA ARG A 237 6.15 36.24 -0.33
C ARG A 237 5.86 35.17 -1.40
N HIS A 238 5.89 33.89 -1.02
CA HIS A 238 5.55 32.78 -1.92
C HIS A 238 4.07 32.85 -2.35
N LEU A 239 3.16 33.09 -1.41
CA LEU A 239 1.73 33.18 -1.68
C LEU A 239 1.40 34.35 -2.62
N GLU A 240 2.04 35.51 -2.45
CA GLU A 240 1.86 36.64 -3.36
C GLU A 240 2.35 36.32 -4.78
N ALA A 241 3.48 35.62 -4.92
CA ALA A 241 3.95 35.16 -6.22
C ALA A 241 2.92 34.21 -6.89
N LEU A 242 2.30 33.31 -6.12
CA LEU A 242 1.23 32.44 -6.61
C LEU A 242 -0.02 33.25 -7.03
N ARG A 243 -0.41 34.28 -6.28
CA ARG A 243 -1.55 35.15 -6.62
C ARG A 243 -1.32 35.89 -7.94
N VAL A 244 -0.11 36.40 -8.15
CA VAL A 244 0.25 37.09 -9.41
C VAL A 244 0.24 36.10 -10.58
N LYS A 245 0.87 34.93 -10.41
CA LYS A 245 0.95 33.87 -11.43
C LYS A 245 -0.42 33.35 -11.84
N TYR A 246 -1.33 33.16 -10.88
CA TYR A 246 -2.65 32.59 -11.08
C TYR A 246 -3.80 33.62 -11.01
N LYS A 247 -3.54 34.90 -11.31
CA LYS A 247 -4.53 35.99 -11.25
C LYS A 247 -5.82 35.74 -12.03
N ILE A 248 -5.76 34.94 -13.09
CA ILE A 248 -6.90 34.59 -13.95
C ILE A 248 -7.86 33.61 -13.24
N LYS A 249 -7.37 32.81 -12.27
CA LYS A 249 -8.15 31.83 -11.52
C LYS A 249 -8.95 32.54 -10.40
N ARG A 250 -10.04 33.22 -10.77
CA ARG A 250 -10.86 34.06 -9.85
C ARG A 250 -11.34 33.31 -8.60
N ASN A 251 -11.75 32.05 -8.73
CA ASN A 251 -12.19 31.24 -7.57
C ASN A 251 -11.05 30.96 -6.58
N PHE A 252 -9.82 30.76 -7.07
CA PHE A 252 -8.64 30.61 -6.21
C PHE A 252 -8.38 31.91 -5.43
N ILE A 253 -8.35 33.06 -6.12
CA ILE A 253 -8.13 34.37 -5.47
C ILE A 253 -9.23 34.64 -4.42
N LYS A 254 -10.49 34.32 -4.74
CA LYS A 254 -11.62 34.45 -3.81
C LYS A 254 -11.42 33.58 -2.56
N LEU A 255 -11.03 32.32 -2.71
CA LEU A 255 -10.78 31.40 -1.59
C LEU A 255 -9.58 31.84 -0.73
N VAL A 256 -8.51 32.34 -1.36
CA VAL A 256 -7.36 32.93 -0.64
C VAL A 256 -7.81 34.13 0.21
N GLU A 257 -8.63 35.03 -0.33
CA GLU A 257 -9.16 36.17 0.43
C GLU A 257 -10.07 35.73 1.59
N GLN A 258 -10.92 34.72 1.36
CA GLN A 258 -11.76 34.14 2.42
C GLN A 258 -10.92 33.52 3.54
N LYS A 259 -9.79 32.89 3.21
CA LYS A 259 -8.86 32.27 4.15
C LYS A 259 -7.71 33.19 4.56
N ARG A 260 -7.81 34.49 4.28
CA ARG A 260 -6.75 35.47 4.53
C ARG A 260 -6.25 35.44 5.97
N LYS A 261 -7.15 35.29 6.95
CA LYS A 261 -6.75 35.18 8.36
C LYS A 261 -5.82 33.99 8.60
N SER A 262 -6.07 32.84 7.99
CA SER A 262 -5.24 31.64 8.17
C SER A 262 -3.95 31.68 7.35
N LEU A 263 -3.91 32.47 6.27
CA LEU A 263 -2.77 32.53 5.34
C LEU A 263 -1.81 33.69 5.63
N TYR A 264 -2.30 34.78 6.23
CA TYR A 264 -1.53 36.02 6.43
C TYR A 264 -1.39 36.44 7.89
N LEU A 265 -2.08 35.81 8.87
CA LEU A 265 -1.79 36.16 10.26
C LEU A 265 -0.36 35.77 10.60
N SER A 266 0.43 36.83 10.76
CA SER A 266 1.78 36.87 11.33
C SER A 266 1.75 36.33 12.75
#